data_AF-A0A417GM95-F1
#
_entry.id   AF-A0A417GM95-F1
#
_cell.length_a   1.000
_cell.length_b   1.000
_cell.length_c   1.000
_cell.angle_alpha   90.00
_cell.angle_beta   90.00
_cell.angle_gamma   90.00
#
_symmetry.space_group_name_H-M   'P 1'
#
loop_
_entity.id
_entity.type
_entity.pdbx_description
1 polymer ?
#
loop_
_entity_poly.entity_id
_entity_poly.type
_entity_poly.pdbx_seq_one_letter_code
_entity_poly.pdbx_strand_id
1 'polypeptide(L)'
;MRVQRRIGWIFAVSATVLMMSGCQDSKAARDARLAGIEQMNQGNYEEAIASFDLALDESDGIVNEFELDVLKYRAEAEYMTEDFTAAAHTYGILADVDDGKPEYFYYQAASEAMAGNLDGAVKAYESALGDTSGAGESDPDRGKEGSEEESAQETDRETDSLQTEEDQTEAAQAGSSQEETETSGDFSAPKQKSIREASLSPEAQAGRSLALSAIGKAYEDQGRYEEAMDFYESAADSGLTADLYNRMGLCMMAAGRYDEAISYFETGMTLNDEVKMPDLKYNEAAAYEYKGNFEKALELLRDWVSVYGSTPEIEKEITFLESR
;
A
#
# COMPACT_ATOMS: atom_id res chain seq x y z
N MET A 1 86.72 41.35 15.15
CA MET A 1 85.34 40.82 15.28
C MET A 1 84.50 41.40 14.15
N ARG A 2 84.17 40.60 13.13
CA ARG A 2 83.24 41.01 12.06
C ARG A 2 81.88 40.40 12.39
N VAL A 3 80.95 41.21 12.90
CA VAL A 3 79.56 40.81 13.09
C VAL A 3 78.80 41.14 11.81
N GLN A 4 78.34 40.08 11.14
CA GLN A 4 77.41 40.16 10.01
C GLN A 4 75.96 40.31 10.51
N ARG A 5 75.19 41.04 9.69
CA ARG A 5 73.76 40.89 9.38
C ARG A 5 72.73 41.11 10.50
N ARG A 6 71.73 41.94 10.17
CA ARG A 6 70.34 41.46 9.92
C ARG A 6 69.53 42.55 9.21
N ILE A 7 69.26 42.30 7.92
CA ILE A 7 68.13 42.92 7.19
C ILE A 7 66.94 42.02 7.51
N GLY A 8 66.00 42.52 8.31
CA GLY A 8 64.72 41.86 8.57
C GLY A 8 63.72 42.23 7.47
N TRP A 9 63.32 41.24 6.68
CA TRP A 9 62.17 41.32 5.79
C TRP A 9 60.90 41.12 6.62
N ILE A 10 59.93 42.03 6.51
CA ILE A 10 58.58 41.85 7.02
C ILE A 10 57.73 41.39 5.83
N PHE A 11 57.40 40.09 5.78
CA PHE A 11 56.29 39.61 4.97
C PHE A 11 55.06 39.50 5.85
N ALA A 12 54.00 40.20 5.44
CA ALA A 12 52.67 40.11 6.01
C ALA A 12 52.09 38.71 5.78
N VAL A 13 51.58 38.09 6.85
CA VAL A 13 50.69 36.94 6.75
C VAL A 13 49.31 37.44 7.19
N SER A 14 48.48 37.78 6.20
CA SER A 14 47.05 37.94 6.40
C SER A 14 46.46 36.54 6.47
N ALA A 15 46.00 36.15 7.66
CA ALA A 15 45.25 34.93 7.87
C ALA A 15 43.78 35.19 7.47
N THR A 16 43.47 35.06 6.19
CA THR A 16 42.09 34.86 5.75
C THR A 16 41.70 33.43 6.13
N VAL A 17 41.02 33.30 7.26
CA VAL A 17 40.25 32.09 7.57
C VAL A 17 39.06 32.09 6.62
N LEU A 18 39.17 31.36 5.52
CA LEU A 18 37.99 30.91 4.78
C LEU A 18 37.28 29.90 5.69
N MET A 19 36.19 30.33 6.31
CA MET A 19 35.18 29.41 6.83
C MET A 19 34.58 28.72 5.61
N MET A 20 35.07 27.53 5.30
CA MET A 20 34.33 26.58 4.46
C MET A 20 33.15 26.15 5.31
N SER A 21 32.05 26.89 5.24
CA SER A 21 30.74 26.42 5.68
C SER A 21 30.36 25.26 4.76
N GLY A 22 30.82 24.05 5.09
CA GLY A 22 30.16 22.86 4.58
C GLY A 22 28.74 22.89 5.12
N CYS A 23 27.75 22.78 4.24
CA CYS A 23 26.36 22.55 4.62
C CYS A 23 26.33 21.29 5.47
N GLN A 24 26.29 21.48 6.78
CA GLN A 24 26.22 20.42 7.75
C GLN A 24 25.00 20.80 8.59
N ASP A 25 23.92 20.02 8.47
CA ASP A 25 22.65 20.16 9.22
C ASP A 25 22.88 20.58 10.67
N SER A 26 21.90 21.27 11.25
CA SER A 26 21.96 21.69 12.64
C SER A 26 22.25 20.50 13.57
N LYS A 27 23.06 20.74 14.61
CA LYS A 27 23.24 19.75 15.67
C LYS A 27 21.88 19.36 16.28
N ALA A 28 20.98 20.33 16.41
CA ALA A 28 19.63 20.08 16.92
C ALA A 28 18.84 19.11 16.03
N ALA A 29 18.90 19.30 14.71
CA ALA A 29 18.25 18.40 13.75
C ALA A 29 18.75 16.95 13.88
N ARG A 30 20.07 16.76 13.98
CA ARG A 30 20.65 15.41 14.16
C ARG A 30 20.28 14.77 15.49
N ASP A 31 20.32 15.54 16.58
CA ASP A 31 19.96 15.07 17.91
C ASP A 31 18.47 14.66 17.95
N ALA A 32 17.59 15.43 17.30
CA ALA A 32 16.16 15.12 17.17
C ALA A 32 15.91 13.86 16.33
N ARG A 33 16.56 13.72 15.17
CA ARG A 33 16.50 12.49 14.36
C ARG A 33 16.91 11.25 15.16
N LEU A 34 18.00 11.33 15.90
CA LEU A 34 18.47 10.20 16.74
C LEU A 34 17.49 9.87 17.87
N ALA A 35 16.87 10.88 18.48
CA ALA A 35 15.82 10.67 19.47
C ALA A 35 14.60 9.95 18.85
N GLY A 36 14.19 10.33 17.66
CA GLY A 36 13.10 9.66 16.93
C GLY A 36 13.37 8.18 16.66
N ILE A 37 14.58 7.84 16.19
CA ILE A 37 14.96 6.44 15.95
C ILE A 37 14.97 5.64 17.27
N GLU A 38 15.46 6.22 18.36
CA GLU A 38 15.44 5.56 19.66
C GLU A 38 14.01 5.32 20.16
N GLN A 39 13.11 6.27 19.93
CA GLN A 39 11.69 6.14 20.27
C GLN A 39 11.01 5.06 19.44
N MET A 40 11.30 4.95 18.13
CA MET A 40 10.82 3.84 17.30
C MET A 40 11.28 2.48 17.84
N ASN A 41 12.55 2.35 18.24
CA ASN A 41 13.08 1.11 18.82
C ASN A 41 12.37 0.73 20.14
N GLN A 42 11.79 1.71 20.84
CA GLN A 42 11.00 1.52 22.05
C GLN A 42 9.51 1.28 21.78
N GLY A 43 9.06 1.43 20.53
CA GLY A 43 7.65 1.34 20.13
C GLY A 43 6.84 2.61 20.40
N ASN A 44 7.50 3.74 20.69
CA ASN A 44 6.86 5.02 20.98
C ASN A 44 6.73 5.85 19.68
N TYR A 45 5.89 5.40 18.75
CA TYR A 45 5.86 5.95 17.39
C TYR A 45 5.35 7.38 17.31
N GLU A 46 4.35 7.78 18.11
CA GLU A 46 3.86 9.17 18.14
C GLU A 46 4.92 10.15 18.64
N GLU A 47 5.71 9.74 19.63
CA GLU A 47 6.84 10.53 20.13
C GLU A 47 7.95 10.61 19.09
N ALA A 48 8.18 9.51 18.35
CA ALA A 48 9.14 9.47 17.25
C ALA A 48 8.76 10.45 16.14
N ILE A 49 7.49 10.48 15.72
CA ILE A 49 6.97 11.42 14.72
C ILE A 49 7.25 12.86 15.17
N ALA A 50 6.96 13.22 16.43
CA ALA A 50 7.22 14.55 16.96
C ALA A 50 8.73 14.91 16.93
N SER A 51 9.61 13.94 17.19
CA SER A 51 11.06 14.14 17.07
C SER A 51 11.53 14.31 15.62
N PHE A 52 10.90 13.61 14.66
CA PHE A 52 11.20 13.77 13.24
C PHE A 52 10.69 15.10 12.69
N ASP A 53 9.51 15.56 13.12
CA ASP A 53 9.00 16.89 12.80
C ASP A 53 9.99 17.97 13.30
N LEU A 54 10.46 17.85 14.54
CA LEU A 54 11.50 18.74 15.07
C LEU A 54 12.80 18.67 14.27
N ALA A 55 13.19 17.48 13.80
CA ALA A 55 14.40 17.33 12.99
C ALA A 55 14.28 18.04 11.63
N LEU A 56 13.10 18.00 11.00
CA LEU A 56 12.81 18.71 9.75
C LEU A 56 12.71 20.23 9.99
N ASP A 57 12.09 20.67 11.09
CA ASP A 57 11.99 22.10 11.46
C ASP A 57 13.36 22.75 11.74
N GLU A 58 14.29 21.99 12.32
CA GLU A 58 15.66 22.45 12.61
C GLU A 58 16.63 22.28 11.43
N SER A 59 16.15 21.69 10.32
CA SER A 59 16.90 21.51 9.09
C SER A 59 16.96 22.83 8.30
N ASP A 60 17.82 22.91 7.28
CA ASP A 60 17.93 24.11 6.44
C ASP A 60 16.80 24.23 5.39
N GLY A 61 15.85 23.29 5.40
CA GLY A 61 14.68 23.24 4.53
C GLY A 61 15.02 22.84 3.09
N ILE A 62 16.26 22.44 2.82
CA ILE A 62 16.69 21.93 1.51
C ILE A 62 16.57 20.41 1.55
N VAL A 63 15.76 19.84 0.66
CA VAL A 63 15.64 18.38 0.56
C VAL A 63 16.98 17.78 0.15
N ASN A 64 17.71 17.20 1.10
CA ASN A 64 18.99 16.53 0.90
C ASN A 64 18.96 15.13 1.53
N GLU A 65 20.09 14.42 1.55
CA GLU A 65 20.18 13.06 2.10
C GLU A 65 19.68 12.97 3.55
N PHE A 66 19.84 14.03 4.34
CA PHE A 66 19.38 14.11 5.73
C PHE A 66 17.85 14.15 5.82
N GLU A 67 17.16 15.05 5.11
CA GLU A 67 15.70 15.16 5.13
C GLU A 67 15.06 13.92 4.53
N LEU A 68 15.63 13.36 3.46
CA LEU A 68 15.16 12.09 2.88
C LEU A 68 15.20 10.97 3.90
N ASP A 69 16.29 10.86 4.66
CA ASP A 69 16.41 9.85 5.69
C ASP A 69 15.41 10.09 6.85
N VAL A 70 15.24 11.33 7.32
CA VAL A 70 14.24 11.67 8.35
C VAL A 70 12.82 11.32 7.88
N LEU A 71 12.48 11.66 6.63
CA LEU A 71 11.16 11.36 6.05
C LEU A 71 10.88 9.86 5.96
N LYS A 72 11.89 9.02 5.69
CA LYS A 72 11.71 7.55 5.68
C LYS A 72 11.32 7.03 7.06
N TYR A 73 12.04 7.43 8.10
CA TYR A 73 11.70 7.03 9.47
C TYR A 73 10.35 7.58 9.91
N ARG A 74 10.03 8.81 9.52
CA ARG A 74 8.73 9.43 9.80
C ARG A 74 7.58 8.66 9.13
N ALA A 75 7.71 8.32 7.85
CA ALA A 75 6.71 7.54 7.12
C ALA A 75 6.49 6.15 7.74
N GLU A 76 7.57 5.49 8.16
CA GLU A 76 7.48 4.21 8.88
C GLU A 76 6.76 4.37 10.23
N ALA A 77 7.09 5.40 11.00
CA ALA A 77 6.42 5.67 12.27
C ALA A 77 4.92 5.97 12.08
N GLU A 78 4.55 6.75 11.06
CA GLU A 78 3.15 7.03 10.70
C GLU A 78 2.39 5.74 10.35
N TYR A 79 3.02 4.84 9.60
CA TYR A 79 2.46 3.54 9.27
C TYR A 79 2.24 2.70 10.53
N MET A 80 3.20 2.70 11.46
CA MET A 80 3.12 1.96 12.72
C MET A 80 2.08 2.53 13.70
N THR A 81 1.73 3.81 13.59
CA THR A 81 0.60 4.41 14.31
C THR A 81 -0.75 4.21 13.61
N GLU A 82 -0.77 3.46 12.50
CA GLU A 82 -1.95 3.28 11.63
C GLU A 82 -2.50 4.59 11.03
N ASP A 83 -1.71 5.66 11.01
CA ASP A 83 -2.03 6.88 10.28
C ASP A 83 -1.64 6.71 8.80
N PHE A 84 -2.36 5.80 8.14
CA PHE A 84 -2.06 5.39 6.79
C PHE A 84 -2.22 6.52 5.77
N THR A 85 -3.05 7.52 6.07
CA THR A 85 -3.19 8.70 5.20
C THR A 85 -1.93 9.57 5.26
N ALA A 86 -1.39 9.80 6.46
CA ALA A 86 -0.13 10.52 6.62
C ALA A 86 1.05 9.74 6.02
N ALA A 87 1.13 8.44 6.29
CA ALA A 87 2.17 7.58 5.72
C ALA A 87 2.14 7.59 4.18
N ALA A 88 0.95 7.43 3.56
CA ALA A 88 0.80 7.51 2.10
C ALA A 88 1.30 8.84 1.54
N HIS A 89 0.96 9.95 2.19
CA HIS A 89 1.43 11.27 1.80
C HIS A 89 2.96 11.40 1.90
N THR A 90 3.57 10.97 3.00
CA THR A 90 5.02 11.04 3.21
C THR A 90 5.78 10.15 2.22
N TYR A 91 5.30 8.94 1.92
CA TYR A 91 5.88 8.08 0.88
C TYR A 91 5.72 8.69 -0.52
N GLY A 92 4.61 9.37 -0.81
CA GLY A 92 4.44 10.13 -2.05
C GLY A 92 5.48 11.24 -2.20
N ILE A 93 5.75 12.01 -1.12
CA ILE A 93 6.82 13.01 -1.13
C ILE A 93 8.18 12.34 -1.42
N LEU A 94 8.52 11.26 -0.72
CA LEU A 94 9.77 10.53 -0.94
C LEU A 94 9.92 10.06 -2.39
N ALA A 95 8.84 9.57 -2.99
CA ALA A 95 8.82 9.18 -4.39
C ALA A 95 9.11 10.37 -5.33
N ASP A 96 8.52 11.53 -5.08
CA ASP A 96 8.72 12.74 -5.89
C ASP A 96 10.14 13.32 -5.78
N VAL A 97 10.75 13.23 -4.59
CA VAL A 97 12.04 13.92 -4.31
C VAL A 97 13.28 13.03 -4.39
N ASP A 98 13.14 11.70 -4.35
CA ASP A 98 14.25 10.74 -4.39
C ASP A 98 14.13 9.80 -5.59
N ASP A 99 14.05 10.42 -6.78
CA ASP A 99 14.16 9.79 -8.11
C ASP A 99 13.09 8.72 -8.44
N GLY A 100 11.89 8.78 -7.83
CA GLY A 100 10.80 7.86 -8.15
C GLY A 100 11.14 6.39 -7.87
N LYS A 101 11.89 6.13 -6.80
CA LYS A 101 12.25 4.77 -6.40
C LYS A 101 11.00 3.92 -6.14
N PRO A 102 10.94 2.68 -6.67
CA PRO A 102 9.74 1.86 -6.63
C PRO A 102 9.33 1.48 -5.20
N GLU A 103 10.27 1.34 -4.26
CA GLU A 103 9.98 1.09 -2.85
C GLU A 103 9.00 2.11 -2.25
N TYR A 104 9.17 3.40 -2.52
CA TYR A 104 8.28 4.43 -1.99
C TYR A 104 6.87 4.30 -2.53
N PHE A 105 6.73 4.05 -3.83
CA PHE A 105 5.43 3.82 -4.45
C PHE A 105 4.75 2.56 -3.92
N TYR A 106 5.50 1.49 -3.62
CA TYR A 106 4.91 0.30 -3.00
C TYR A 106 4.43 0.58 -1.57
N TYR A 107 5.22 1.29 -0.74
CA TYR A 107 4.78 1.65 0.61
C TYR A 107 3.63 2.67 0.62
N GLN A 108 3.61 3.60 -0.35
CA GLN A 108 2.46 4.47 -0.60
C GLN A 108 1.24 3.63 -0.95
N ALA A 109 1.35 2.69 -1.89
CA ALA A 109 0.25 1.82 -2.29
C ALA A 109 -0.32 1.00 -1.13
N ALA A 110 0.57 0.43 -0.30
CA ALA A 110 0.16 -0.28 0.91
C ALA A 110 -0.60 0.64 1.88
N SER A 111 -0.08 1.86 2.10
CA SER A 111 -0.70 2.84 3.00
C SER A 111 -2.07 3.30 2.47
N GLU A 112 -2.19 3.64 1.19
CA GLU A 112 -3.46 4.00 0.55
C GLU A 112 -4.50 2.87 0.68
N ALA A 113 -4.09 1.62 0.45
CA ALA A 113 -4.99 0.47 0.57
C ALA A 113 -5.48 0.29 2.02
N MET A 114 -4.58 0.42 3.00
CA MET A 114 -4.92 0.33 4.42
C MET A 114 -5.79 1.51 4.90
N ALA A 115 -5.66 2.68 4.27
CA ALA A 115 -6.54 3.83 4.47
C ALA A 115 -7.93 3.66 3.80
N GLY A 116 -8.15 2.58 3.04
CA GLY A 116 -9.38 2.33 2.29
C GLY A 116 -9.46 3.07 0.94
N ASN A 117 -8.38 3.73 0.50
CA ASN A 117 -8.30 4.39 -0.80
C ASN A 117 -7.75 3.42 -1.86
N LEU A 118 -8.61 2.50 -2.31
CA LEU A 118 -8.22 1.48 -3.28
C LEU A 118 -7.71 2.07 -4.61
N ASP A 119 -8.35 3.12 -5.11
CA ASP A 119 -7.95 3.75 -6.38
C ASP A 119 -6.56 4.38 -6.28
N GLY A 120 -6.28 5.07 -5.17
CA GLY A 120 -4.95 5.60 -4.87
C GLY A 120 -3.90 4.50 -4.75
N ALA A 121 -4.25 3.38 -4.11
CA ALA A 121 -3.37 2.24 -3.93
C ALA A 121 -2.96 1.60 -5.26
N VAL A 122 -3.93 1.32 -6.14
CA VAL A 122 -3.67 0.76 -7.46
C VAL A 122 -2.80 1.70 -8.29
N LYS A 123 -3.11 3.00 -8.29
CA LYS A 123 -2.33 4.00 -9.02
C LYS A 123 -0.87 4.11 -8.54
N ALA A 124 -0.67 4.09 -7.23
CA ALA A 124 0.68 4.08 -6.65
C ALA A 124 1.43 2.79 -7.01
N TYR A 125 0.76 1.63 -6.97
CA TYR A 125 1.35 0.36 -7.37
C TYR A 125 1.77 0.35 -8.85
N GLU A 126 0.93 0.85 -9.75
CA GLU A 126 1.26 1.00 -11.18
C GLU A 126 2.46 1.93 -11.40
N SER A 127 2.53 3.02 -10.62
CA SER A 127 3.67 3.95 -10.65
C SER A 127 4.98 3.25 -10.27
N ALA A 128 4.94 2.32 -9.29
CA ALA A 128 6.09 1.50 -8.91
C ALA A 128 6.57 0.57 -10.03
N LEU A 129 5.66 0.04 -10.84
CA LEU A 129 5.99 -0.80 -12.00
C LEU A 129 6.67 0.01 -13.11
N GLY A 130 6.39 1.32 -13.17
CA GLY A 130 6.90 2.27 -14.15
C GLY A 130 6.22 2.06 -15.51
N ASP A 131 5.22 2.91 -15.80
CA ASP A 131 4.50 3.02 -17.09
C ASP A 131 4.53 1.76 -17.96
N THR A 132 3.76 0.74 -17.59
CA THR A 132 3.42 -0.35 -18.51
C THR A 132 2.32 0.04 -19.51
N SER A 133 1.80 1.28 -19.45
CA SER A 133 0.75 1.81 -20.32
C SER A 133 1.12 3.17 -20.95
N GLY A 134 2.33 3.33 -21.50
CA GLY A 134 2.69 4.65 -22.05
C GLY A 134 4.00 4.82 -22.79
N ALA A 135 4.48 3.83 -23.55
CA ALA A 135 5.44 4.12 -24.63
C ALA A 135 4.69 4.84 -25.78
N GLY A 136 4.31 6.09 -25.55
CA GLY A 136 3.58 6.95 -26.49
C GLY A 136 3.77 8.41 -26.09
N GLU A 137 4.82 9.02 -26.63
CA GLU A 137 5.02 10.47 -26.73
C GLU A 137 5.08 11.26 -25.42
N SER A 138 6.32 11.48 -24.94
CA SER A 138 6.62 12.63 -24.10
C SER A 138 6.35 13.92 -24.88
N ASP A 139 5.25 14.59 -24.58
CA ASP A 139 5.01 15.98 -24.99
C ASP A 139 5.88 16.90 -24.11
N PRO A 140 6.90 17.58 -24.64
CA PRO A 140 7.88 18.31 -23.83
C PRO A 140 7.40 19.71 -23.41
N ASP A 141 6.12 20.06 -23.62
CA ASP A 141 5.63 21.44 -23.45
C ASP A 141 4.64 21.64 -22.30
N ARG A 142 4.96 21.11 -21.11
CA ARG A 142 4.29 21.56 -19.87
C ARG A 142 5.19 22.52 -19.10
N GLY A 143 5.48 23.64 -19.76
CA GLY A 143 6.27 24.74 -19.22
C GLY A 143 5.70 26.09 -19.63
N LYS A 144 4.58 26.49 -19.02
CA LYS A 144 4.08 27.87 -18.78
C LYS A 144 2.57 27.94 -18.96
N GLU A 145 1.88 28.29 -17.88
CA GLU A 145 0.79 29.27 -17.80
C GLU A 145 0.32 29.19 -16.32
N GLY A 146 0.39 30.22 -15.47
CA GLY A 146 0.25 31.64 -15.74
C GLY A 146 -1.17 32.07 -15.45
N SER A 147 -1.50 32.23 -14.16
CA SER A 147 -2.43 33.21 -13.56
C SER A 147 -3.54 33.82 -14.42
N GLU A 148 -4.80 33.69 -13.98
CA GLU A 148 -5.73 34.77 -13.60
C GLU A 148 -7.21 34.34 -13.67
N GLU A 149 -7.99 34.98 -12.82
CA GLU A 149 -9.43 34.87 -12.55
C GLU A 149 -10.31 35.05 -13.80
N GLU A 150 -11.55 34.53 -13.84
CA GLU A 150 -12.75 35.23 -13.36
C GLU A 150 -14.07 34.53 -13.78
N SER A 151 -15.06 34.64 -12.90
CA SER A 151 -16.48 34.88 -13.21
C SER A 151 -17.36 33.76 -13.79
N ALA A 152 -18.18 33.23 -12.89
CA ALA A 152 -19.48 32.61 -13.17
C ALA A 152 -20.45 33.54 -13.90
N GLN A 153 -21.26 32.98 -14.81
CA GLN A 153 -22.60 33.54 -15.07
C GLN A 153 -23.55 32.46 -15.59
N GLU A 154 -24.62 32.25 -14.81
CA GLU A 154 -25.88 31.63 -15.22
C GLU A 154 -26.46 32.36 -16.43
N THR A 155 -27.07 31.62 -17.36
CA THR A 155 -28.36 32.04 -17.92
C THR A 155 -29.21 30.82 -18.29
N ASP A 156 -30.37 30.74 -17.64
CA ASP A 156 -31.55 30.00 -18.10
C ASP A 156 -31.95 30.39 -19.53
N ARG A 157 -32.54 29.44 -20.25
CA ARG A 157 -33.75 29.67 -21.07
C ARG A 157 -34.43 28.35 -21.44
N GLU A 158 -35.68 28.27 -21.01
CA GLU A 158 -36.73 27.31 -21.37
C GLU A 158 -37.09 27.31 -22.87
N THR A 159 -37.97 26.33 -23.18
CA THR A 159 -38.98 26.25 -24.25
C THR A 159 -38.60 25.36 -25.44
N ASP A 160 -39.48 24.53 -26.01
CA ASP A 160 -40.83 24.04 -25.73
C ASP A 160 -41.14 23.06 -26.89
N SER A 161 -42.00 22.05 -26.66
CA SER A 161 -42.89 21.38 -27.64
C SER A 161 -42.27 20.57 -28.81
N LEU A 162 -42.83 19.50 -29.39
CA LEU A 162 -44.05 18.66 -29.27
C LEU A 162 -43.76 17.43 -30.18
N GLN A 163 -43.98 16.20 -29.71
CA GLN A 163 -45.02 15.24 -30.16
C GLN A 163 -45.32 15.12 -31.67
N THR A 164 -45.14 13.93 -32.25
CA THR A 164 -46.15 13.00 -32.85
C THR A 164 -45.46 11.90 -33.68
N GLU A 165 -45.58 10.62 -33.29
CA GLU A 165 -46.51 9.57 -33.77
C GLU A 165 -46.12 8.96 -35.14
N GLU A 166 -45.64 7.71 -35.13
CA GLU A 166 -46.33 6.46 -35.52
C GLU A 166 -46.19 6.14 -37.02
N ASP A 167 -45.55 5.01 -37.37
CA ASP A 167 -46.29 3.86 -37.92
C ASP A 167 -45.39 2.60 -38.03
N GLN A 168 -46.08 1.47 -37.98
CA GLN A 168 -45.66 0.10 -37.72
C GLN A 168 -45.16 -0.62 -38.98
N THR A 169 -44.33 -1.66 -38.84
CA THR A 169 -44.71 -3.08 -39.11
C THR A 169 -43.53 -4.08 -39.11
N GLU A 170 -43.77 -5.16 -38.35
CA GLU A 170 -43.40 -6.58 -38.56
C GLU A 170 -41.94 -7.09 -38.46
N ALA A 171 -41.70 -7.70 -37.29
CA ALA A 171 -41.29 -9.10 -37.07
C ALA A 171 -39.98 -9.65 -37.67
N ALA A 172 -39.01 -9.98 -36.80
CA ALA A 172 -38.72 -11.36 -36.41
C ALA A 172 -37.49 -11.49 -35.47
N GLN A 173 -37.70 -12.22 -34.37
CA GLN A 173 -36.78 -13.17 -33.72
C GLN A 173 -35.47 -12.71 -33.05
N ALA A 174 -35.50 -12.95 -31.72
CA ALA A 174 -34.49 -13.66 -30.93
C ALA A 174 -33.13 -12.97 -30.67
N GLY A 175 -32.89 -12.69 -29.40
CA GLY A 175 -31.56 -12.41 -28.86
C GLY A 175 -31.65 -11.52 -27.63
N SER A 176 -31.76 -12.13 -26.44
CA SER A 176 -31.58 -11.44 -25.16
C SER A 176 -30.21 -10.77 -25.14
N SER A 177 -30.18 -9.45 -25.24
CA SER A 177 -29.03 -8.63 -24.89
C SER A 177 -29.48 -7.84 -23.66
N GLN A 178 -29.09 -8.33 -22.48
CA GLN A 178 -29.02 -7.44 -21.32
C GLN A 178 -27.86 -6.49 -21.58
N GLU A 179 -28.13 -5.20 -21.45
CA GLU A 179 -27.14 -4.15 -21.29
C GLU A 179 -26.13 -4.57 -20.22
N GLU A 180 -24.94 -4.97 -20.67
CA GLU A 180 -23.74 -4.83 -19.88
C GLU A 180 -23.44 -3.34 -19.84
N THR A 181 -23.63 -2.73 -18.66
CA THR A 181 -23.05 -1.44 -18.36
C THR A 181 -21.53 -1.62 -18.34
N GLU A 182 -20.91 -1.34 -19.48
CA GLU A 182 -19.48 -1.16 -19.64
C GLU A 182 -19.01 -0.02 -18.73
N THR A 183 -18.50 -0.40 -17.55
CA THR A 183 -17.39 0.30 -16.90
C THR A 183 -16.28 -0.71 -16.69
N SER A 184 -15.77 -1.27 -17.79
CA SER A 184 -14.46 -1.89 -17.82
C SER A 184 -13.42 -0.77 -17.85
N GLY A 185 -13.07 -0.28 -16.66
CA GLY A 185 -11.73 0.28 -16.48
C GLY A 185 -10.76 -0.85 -16.79
N ASP A 186 -9.93 -0.65 -17.80
CA ASP A 186 -8.88 -1.56 -18.25
C ASP A 186 -7.96 -1.89 -17.07
N PHE A 187 -8.31 -2.94 -16.33
CA PHE A 187 -7.62 -3.30 -15.10
C PHE A 187 -6.48 -4.24 -15.43
N SER A 188 -5.28 -3.67 -15.56
CA SER A 188 -4.05 -4.43 -15.68
C SER A 188 -3.59 -4.91 -14.29
N ALA A 189 -4.32 -5.87 -13.71
CA ALA A 189 -3.89 -6.66 -12.55
C ALA A 189 -2.48 -7.24 -12.78
N PRO A 190 -1.72 -7.62 -11.73
CA PRO A 190 -0.33 -8.08 -11.80
C PRO A 190 -0.16 -9.43 -12.53
N LYS A 191 -0.44 -9.49 -13.83
CA LYS A 191 -0.31 -10.69 -14.67
C LYS A 191 0.98 -10.68 -15.49
N GLN A 192 1.79 -9.63 -15.41
CA GLN A 192 3.09 -9.56 -16.09
C GLN A 192 4.23 -9.31 -15.12
N LYS A 193 5.04 -10.35 -14.94
CA LYS A 193 6.36 -10.27 -14.35
C LYS A 193 7.26 -9.40 -15.23
N SER A 194 7.30 -8.10 -14.96
CA SER A 194 8.17 -7.16 -15.66
C SER A 194 9.63 -7.55 -15.45
N ILE A 195 10.48 -7.32 -16.47
CA ILE A 195 11.94 -7.52 -16.37
C ILE A 195 12.52 -6.77 -15.16
N ARG A 196 11.87 -5.68 -14.73
CA ARG A 196 12.25 -4.88 -13.56
C ARG A 196 12.03 -5.61 -12.23
N GLU A 197 11.02 -6.48 -12.14
CA GLU A 197 10.71 -7.23 -10.91
C GLU A 197 11.83 -8.20 -10.51
N ALA A 198 12.56 -8.74 -11.48
CA ALA A 198 13.70 -9.64 -11.24
C ALA A 198 14.95 -8.92 -10.71
N SER A 199 14.91 -7.59 -10.56
CA SER A 199 16.04 -6.75 -10.16
C SER A 199 15.77 -5.84 -8.96
N LEU A 200 14.66 -6.05 -8.24
CA LEU A 200 14.30 -5.22 -7.09
C LEU A 200 15.29 -5.37 -5.93
N SER A 201 15.51 -4.27 -5.21
CA SER A 201 16.21 -4.31 -3.92
C SER A 201 15.38 -5.13 -2.90
N PRO A 202 16.00 -5.67 -1.83
CA PRO A 202 15.24 -6.35 -0.78
C PRO A 202 14.13 -5.49 -0.17
N GLU A 203 14.37 -4.18 -0.01
CA GLU A 203 13.39 -3.21 0.46
C GLU A 203 12.22 -3.06 -0.52
N ALA A 204 12.52 -2.88 -1.82
CA ALA A 204 11.46 -2.80 -2.83
C ALA A 204 10.68 -4.11 -2.98
N GLN A 205 11.32 -5.27 -2.76
CA GLN A 205 10.63 -6.56 -2.73
C GLN A 205 9.70 -6.68 -1.52
N ALA A 206 10.14 -6.25 -0.34
CA ALA A 206 9.32 -6.21 0.87
C ALA A 206 8.13 -5.25 0.69
N GLY A 207 8.38 -4.04 0.20
CA GLY A 207 7.35 -3.06 -0.14
C GLY A 207 6.35 -3.64 -1.15
N ARG A 208 6.81 -4.27 -2.24
CA ARG A 208 5.94 -4.89 -3.26
C ARG A 208 5.02 -5.95 -2.66
N SER A 209 5.56 -6.83 -1.82
CA SER A 209 4.77 -7.88 -1.17
C SER A 209 3.71 -7.30 -0.23
N LEU A 210 4.09 -6.26 0.53
CA LEU A 210 3.18 -5.54 1.41
C LEU A 210 2.05 -4.86 0.61
N ALA A 211 2.40 -4.14 -0.46
CA ALA A 211 1.44 -3.46 -1.33
C ALA A 211 0.45 -4.44 -1.95
N LEU A 212 0.93 -5.55 -2.53
CA LEU A 212 0.08 -6.58 -3.11
C LEU A 212 -0.90 -7.16 -2.08
N SER A 213 -0.41 -7.47 -0.88
CA SER A 213 -1.26 -8.01 0.19
C SER A 213 -2.30 -7.00 0.68
N ALA A 214 -1.91 -5.73 0.85
CA ALA A 214 -2.80 -4.67 1.29
C ALA A 214 -3.87 -4.33 0.24
N ILE A 215 -3.50 -4.27 -1.04
CA ILE A 215 -4.44 -4.07 -2.14
C ILE A 215 -5.40 -5.25 -2.25
N GLY A 216 -4.89 -6.49 -2.18
CA GLY A 216 -5.72 -7.69 -2.15
C GLY A 216 -6.76 -7.65 -1.03
N LYS A 217 -6.35 -7.22 0.17
CA LYS A 217 -7.26 -7.00 1.29
C LYS A 217 -8.30 -5.92 1.00
N ALA A 218 -7.90 -4.80 0.41
CA ALA A 218 -8.84 -3.73 0.08
C ALA A 218 -9.89 -4.17 -0.96
N TYR A 219 -9.54 -5.03 -1.92
CA TYR A 219 -10.50 -5.68 -2.82
C TYR A 219 -11.41 -6.67 -2.08
N GLU A 220 -10.85 -7.49 -1.18
CA GLU A 220 -11.60 -8.42 -0.33
C GLU A 220 -12.66 -7.70 0.52
N ASP A 221 -12.27 -6.59 1.17
CA ASP A 221 -13.16 -5.77 1.99
C ASP A 221 -14.32 -5.14 1.17
N GLN A 222 -14.13 -4.96 -0.15
CA GLN A 222 -15.16 -4.51 -1.09
C GLN A 222 -15.99 -5.66 -1.72
N GLY A 223 -15.73 -6.92 -1.34
CA GLY A 223 -16.40 -8.10 -1.89
C GLY A 223 -15.93 -8.49 -3.30
N ARG A 224 -14.81 -7.93 -3.77
CA ARG A 224 -14.22 -8.15 -5.10
C ARG A 224 -13.19 -9.27 -5.04
N TYR A 225 -13.68 -10.47 -4.78
CA TYR A 225 -12.83 -11.62 -4.41
C TYR A 225 -11.94 -12.13 -5.54
N GLU A 226 -12.39 -12.03 -6.80
CA GLU A 226 -11.58 -12.45 -7.95
C GLU A 226 -10.36 -11.53 -8.13
N GLU A 227 -10.56 -10.21 -8.04
CA GLU A 227 -9.45 -9.26 -8.08
C GLU A 227 -8.53 -9.41 -6.86
N ALA A 228 -9.09 -9.60 -5.66
CA ALA A 228 -8.29 -9.86 -4.45
C ALA A 228 -7.34 -11.05 -4.64
N MET A 229 -7.82 -12.12 -5.26
CA MET A 229 -7.02 -13.31 -5.55
C MET A 229 -5.85 -13.03 -6.50
N ASP A 230 -6.05 -12.24 -7.56
CA ASP A 230 -4.96 -11.88 -8.49
C ASP A 230 -3.78 -11.19 -7.73
N PHE A 231 -4.10 -10.33 -6.75
CA PHE A 231 -3.09 -9.69 -5.90
C PHE A 231 -2.44 -10.64 -4.90
N TYR A 232 -3.24 -11.49 -4.23
CA TYR A 232 -2.72 -12.45 -3.26
C TYR A 232 -1.81 -13.51 -3.92
N GLU A 233 -2.15 -13.99 -5.11
CA GLU A 233 -1.28 -14.88 -5.89
C GLU A 233 0.03 -14.20 -6.27
N SER A 234 -0.02 -12.92 -6.63
CA SER A 234 1.18 -12.14 -6.93
C SER A 234 2.04 -11.85 -5.69
N ALA A 235 1.43 -11.72 -4.52
CA ALA A 235 2.14 -11.58 -3.25
C ALA A 235 2.86 -12.90 -2.89
N ALA A 236 2.23 -14.04 -3.15
CA ALA A 236 2.75 -15.37 -2.88
C ALA A 236 4.10 -15.65 -3.58
N ASP A 237 4.34 -15.04 -4.75
CA ASP A 237 5.62 -15.13 -5.46
C ASP A 237 6.82 -14.62 -4.64
N SER A 238 6.59 -13.73 -3.67
CA SER A 238 7.63 -13.18 -2.79
C SER A 238 7.85 -14.01 -1.52
N GLY A 239 7.04 -15.05 -1.30
CA GLY A 239 7.06 -15.88 -0.11
C GLY A 239 5.65 -16.10 0.42
N LEU A 240 5.28 -17.36 0.57
CA LEU A 240 3.97 -17.76 1.10
C LEU A 240 3.96 -17.68 2.64
N THR A 241 2.96 -17.03 3.20
CA THR A 241 2.70 -16.97 4.64
C THR A 241 1.38 -17.66 4.98
N ALA A 242 1.23 -18.09 6.24
CA ALA A 242 0.00 -18.69 6.71
C ALA A 242 -1.18 -17.71 6.64
N ASP A 243 -0.92 -16.41 6.90
CA ASP A 243 -1.92 -15.35 6.76
C ASP A 243 -2.39 -15.19 5.32
N LEU A 244 -1.48 -15.21 4.34
CA LEU A 244 -1.84 -15.09 2.92
C LEU A 244 -2.71 -16.27 2.47
N TYR A 245 -2.36 -17.50 2.86
CA TYR A 245 -3.19 -18.67 2.61
C TYR A 245 -4.58 -18.57 3.25
N ASN A 246 -4.64 -18.06 4.47
CA ASN A 246 -5.92 -17.83 5.14
C ASN A 246 -6.80 -16.85 4.35
N ARG A 247 -6.22 -15.75 3.85
CA ARG A 247 -6.94 -14.75 3.03
C ARG A 247 -7.43 -15.32 1.70
N MET A 248 -6.59 -16.08 1.00
CA MET A 248 -6.97 -16.76 -0.24
C MET A 248 -8.12 -17.76 0.01
N GLY A 249 -8.06 -18.50 1.13
CA GLY A 249 -9.12 -19.41 1.54
C GLY A 249 -10.45 -18.68 1.80
N LEU A 250 -10.42 -17.56 2.53
CA LEU A 250 -11.61 -16.73 2.79
C LEU A 250 -12.21 -16.15 1.50
N CYS A 251 -11.39 -15.71 0.54
CA CYS A 251 -11.85 -15.26 -0.78
C CYS A 251 -12.57 -16.39 -1.53
N MET A 252 -12.02 -17.61 -1.52
CA MET A 252 -12.66 -18.77 -2.13
C MET A 252 -13.97 -19.16 -1.43
N MET A 253 -14.04 -19.06 -0.10
CA MET A 253 -15.28 -19.29 0.64
C MET A 253 -16.35 -18.29 0.22
N ALA A 254 -16.02 -17.02 0.16
CA ALA A 254 -16.95 -15.97 -0.20
C ALA A 254 -17.43 -16.08 -1.66
N ALA A 255 -16.58 -16.61 -2.55
CA ALA A 255 -16.93 -16.98 -3.92
C ALA A 255 -17.72 -18.31 -4.03
N GLY A 256 -18.04 -18.99 -2.92
CA GLY A 256 -18.76 -20.27 -2.90
C GLY A 256 -17.92 -21.49 -3.32
N ARG A 257 -16.60 -21.32 -3.49
CA ARG A 257 -15.63 -22.33 -3.93
C ARG A 257 -15.03 -23.04 -2.72
N TYR A 258 -15.86 -23.73 -1.95
CA TYR A 258 -15.49 -24.28 -0.63
C TYR A 258 -14.38 -25.33 -0.66
N ASP A 259 -14.32 -26.16 -1.70
CA ASP A 259 -13.23 -27.15 -1.86
C ASP A 259 -11.85 -26.49 -2.00
N GLU A 260 -11.79 -25.37 -2.72
CA GLU A 260 -10.55 -24.62 -2.93
C GLU A 260 -10.17 -23.84 -1.67
N ALA A 261 -11.15 -23.29 -0.97
CA ALA A 261 -10.94 -22.69 0.34
C ALA A 261 -10.29 -23.66 1.33
N ILE A 262 -10.83 -24.87 1.46
CA ILE A 262 -10.27 -25.93 2.30
C ILE A 262 -8.82 -26.23 1.92
N SER A 263 -8.54 -26.37 0.61
CA SER A 263 -7.17 -26.60 0.13
C SER A 263 -6.20 -25.48 0.52
N TYR A 264 -6.63 -24.21 0.49
CA TYR A 264 -5.79 -23.10 0.93
C TYR A 264 -5.56 -23.11 2.44
N PHE A 265 -6.58 -23.38 3.25
CA PHE A 265 -6.42 -23.49 4.71
C PHE A 265 -5.49 -24.64 5.08
N GLU A 266 -5.68 -25.82 4.48
CA GLU A 266 -4.80 -26.98 4.67
C GLU A 266 -3.35 -26.66 4.31
N THR A 267 -3.13 -25.98 3.18
CA THR A 267 -1.79 -25.56 2.76
C THR A 267 -1.19 -24.56 3.74
N GLY A 268 -1.96 -23.57 4.21
CA GLY A 268 -1.54 -22.63 5.25
C GLY A 268 -1.11 -23.32 6.54
N MET A 269 -1.85 -24.37 6.96
CA MET A 269 -1.51 -25.15 8.17
C MET A 269 -0.16 -25.87 8.04
N THR A 270 0.28 -26.23 6.82
CA THR A 270 1.60 -26.87 6.62
C THR A 270 2.78 -25.96 7.00
N LEU A 271 2.56 -24.65 7.07
CA LEU A 271 3.57 -23.68 7.47
C LEU A 271 3.82 -23.65 8.98
N ASN A 272 2.97 -24.30 9.78
CA ASN A 272 3.09 -24.40 11.24
C ASN A 272 3.23 -23.04 11.95
N ASP A 273 2.56 -22.01 11.43
CA ASP A 273 2.47 -20.70 12.08
C ASP A 273 1.52 -20.80 13.28
N GLU A 274 2.06 -20.79 14.50
CA GLU A 274 1.27 -20.93 15.73
C GLU A 274 0.27 -19.79 15.93
N VAL A 275 0.57 -18.60 15.41
CA VAL A 275 -0.32 -17.43 15.52
C VAL A 275 -1.52 -17.60 14.59
N LYS A 276 -1.32 -18.15 13.39
CA LYS A 276 -2.37 -18.31 12.37
C LYS A 276 -3.08 -19.66 12.39
N MET A 277 -2.51 -20.67 13.05
CA MET A 277 -3.10 -22.01 13.16
C MET A 277 -4.55 -22.01 13.69
N PRO A 278 -4.93 -21.21 14.72
CA PRO A 278 -6.31 -21.19 15.20
C PRO A 278 -7.28 -20.68 14.12
N ASP A 279 -6.92 -19.61 13.40
CA ASP A 279 -7.74 -19.02 12.34
C ASP A 279 -7.94 -20.01 11.19
N LEU A 280 -6.85 -20.63 10.72
CA LEU A 280 -6.88 -21.60 9.61
C LEU A 280 -7.79 -22.79 9.91
N LYS A 281 -7.66 -23.38 11.11
CA LYS A 281 -8.49 -24.53 11.53
C LYS A 281 -9.96 -24.16 11.69
N TYR A 282 -10.24 -22.98 12.24
CA TYR A 282 -11.60 -22.50 12.39
C TYR A 282 -12.26 -22.26 11.02
N ASN A 283 -11.53 -21.60 10.11
CA ASN A 283 -12.04 -21.32 8.77
C ASN A 283 -12.21 -22.58 7.92
N GLU A 284 -11.37 -23.59 8.10
CA GLU A 284 -11.58 -24.91 7.50
C GLU A 284 -12.91 -25.53 7.97
N ALA A 285 -13.18 -25.52 9.29
CA ALA A 285 -14.44 -26.03 9.84
C ALA A 285 -15.65 -25.28 9.26
N ALA A 286 -15.57 -23.95 9.19
CA ALA A 286 -16.60 -23.12 8.57
C ALA A 286 -16.78 -23.45 7.07
N ALA A 287 -15.70 -23.67 6.32
CA ALA A 287 -15.79 -24.07 4.91
C ALA A 287 -16.50 -25.41 4.71
N TYR A 288 -16.26 -26.40 5.58
CA TYR A 288 -17.00 -27.66 5.57
C TYR A 288 -18.49 -27.48 5.89
N GLU A 289 -18.82 -26.57 6.80
CA GLU A 289 -20.22 -26.22 7.12
C GLU A 289 -20.92 -25.61 5.90
N TYR A 290 -20.32 -24.59 5.26
CA TYR A 290 -20.90 -23.96 4.05
C TYR A 290 -21.02 -24.94 2.89
N LYS A 291 -20.11 -25.91 2.78
CA LYS A 291 -20.19 -27.03 1.83
C LYS A 291 -21.32 -28.02 2.15
N GLY A 292 -21.93 -27.94 3.33
CA GLY A 292 -23.00 -28.82 3.81
C GLY A 292 -22.50 -30.11 4.45
N ASN A 293 -21.20 -30.24 4.71
CA ASN A 293 -20.64 -31.39 5.43
C ASN A 293 -20.58 -31.09 6.93
N PHE A 294 -21.75 -31.02 7.55
CA PHE A 294 -21.91 -30.67 8.96
C PHE A 294 -21.18 -31.64 9.91
N GLU A 295 -21.07 -32.91 9.54
CA GLU A 295 -20.39 -33.91 10.38
C GLU A 295 -18.88 -33.64 10.44
N LYS A 296 -18.25 -33.28 9.32
CA LYS A 296 -16.84 -32.88 9.31
C LYS A 296 -16.60 -31.54 9.99
N ALA A 297 -17.48 -30.56 9.77
CA ALA A 297 -17.42 -29.27 10.44
C ALA A 297 -17.47 -29.43 11.97
N LEU A 298 -18.39 -30.26 12.47
CA LEU A 298 -18.53 -30.56 13.90
C LEU A 298 -17.29 -31.27 14.47
N GLU A 299 -16.72 -32.23 13.73
CA GLU A 299 -15.47 -32.90 14.11
C GLU A 299 -14.34 -31.88 14.28
N LEU A 300 -14.13 -31.02 13.28
CA LEU A 300 -13.07 -30.03 13.27
C LEU A 300 -13.26 -28.97 14.36
N LEU A 301 -14.48 -28.49 14.56
CA LEU A 301 -14.77 -27.49 15.59
C LEU A 301 -14.58 -28.04 17.01
N ARG A 302 -14.87 -29.34 17.22
CA ARG A 302 -14.55 -30.01 18.49
C ARG A 302 -13.05 -30.20 18.70
N ASP A 303 -12.29 -30.54 17.66
CA ASP A 303 -10.81 -30.57 17.73
C ASP A 303 -10.27 -29.19 18.12
N TRP A 304 -10.77 -28.14 17.44
CA TRP A 304 -10.43 -26.76 17.72
C TRP A 304 -10.67 -26.39 19.18
N VAL A 305 -11.86 -26.68 19.72
CA VAL A 305 -12.21 -26.40 21.13
C VAL A 305 -11.32 -27.18 22.10
N SER A 306 -10.93 -28.41 21.75
CA SER A 306 -10.06 -29.23 22.60
C SER A 306 -8.66 -28.63 22.79
N VAL A 307 -8.20 -27.83 21.83
CA VAL A 307 -6.87 -27.18 21.82
C VAL A 307 -6.93 -25.74 22.32
N TYR A 308 -7.90 -24.95 21.83
CA TYR A 308 -7.95 -23.50 22.04
C TYR A 308 -8.98 -23.06 23.09
N GLY A 309 -9.82 -23.99 23.58
CA GLY A 309 -10.89 -23.71 24.51
C GLY A 309 -12.20 -23.33 23.82
N SER A 310 -13.25 -23.16 24.62
CA SER A 310 -14.62 -22.90 24.15
C SER A 310 -15.02 -21.44 24.40
N THR A 311 -15.88 -20.90 23.54
CA THR A 311 -16.60 -19.64 23.74
C THR A 311 -18.10 -19.85 23.60
N PRO A 312 -18.96 -19.00 24.18
CA PRO A 312 -20.42 -19.10 24.00
C PRO A 312 -20.86 -19.07 22.54
N GLU A 313 -20.10 -18.40 21.66
CA GLU A 313 -20.34 -18.35 20.22
C GLU A 313 -20.08 -19.72 19.59
N ILE A 314 -18.96 -20.35 19.91
CA ILE A 314 -18.60 -21.68 19.39
C ILE A 314 -19.53 -22.76 19.95
N GLU A 315 -19.97 -22.67 21.21
CA GLU A 315 -20.93 -23.63 21.78
C GLU A 315 -22.28 -23.60 21.07
N LYS A 316 -22.75 -22.40 20.69
CA LYS A 316 -23.96 -22.25 19.88
C LYS A 316 -23.76 -22.89 18.51
N GLU A 317 -22.61 -22.68 17.89
CA GLU A 317 -22.28 -23.26 16.59
C GLU A 317 -22.22 -24.79 16.64
N ILE A 318 -21.54 -25.36 17.63
CA ILE A 318 -21.52 -26.81 17.88
C ILE A 318 -22.95 -27.36 18.08
N THR A 319 -23.76 -26.69 18.90
CA THR A 319 -25.16 -27.10 19.15
C THR A 319 -26.00 -27.06 17.86
N PHE A 320 -25.77 -26.06 17.01
CA PHE A 320 -26.41 -25.97 15.70
C PHE A 320 -25.99 -27.12 14.79
N LEU A 321 -24.69 -27.39 14.67
CA LEU A 321 -24.16 -28.49 13.85
C LEU A 321 -24.65 -29.86 14.33
N GLU A 322 -24.79 -30.08 15.64
CA GLU A 322 -25.36 -31.31 16.22
C GLU A 322 -26.82 -31.56 15.82
N SER A 323 -27.54 -30.51 15.39
CA SER A 323 -28.95 -30.61 15.00
C SER A 323 -29.18 -30.85 13.50
N ARG A 324 -28.11 -30.85 12.69
CA ARG A 324 -28.16 -30.97 11.23
C ARG A 324 -28.12 -32.40 10.71
#